data_AF-A0A7C7BR46-F1
#
_entry.id   AF-A0A7C7BR46-F1
#
_cell.length_a   1.000
_cell.length_b   1.000
_cell.length_c   1.000
_cell.angle_alpha   90.00
_cell.angle_beta   90.00
_cell.angle_gamma   90.00
#
_symmetry.space_group_name_H-M   'P 1'
#
loop_
_entity.id
_entity.type
_entity.pdbx_description
1 polymer ?
#
loop_
_entity_poly.entity_id
_entity_poly.type
_entity_poly.pdbx_seq_one_letter_code
_entity_poly.pdbx_strand_id
1 'polypeptide(L)'
;MTKNISILSIFGVIALIVVGYNAQKMDLNLQNSSVLTGYTLIAVMLCVALLNTRKKLSMIPLGKASSWVVFHVVGGLLCVALFWVHTNTFWPKGLYEGFLAGAFYLVSLSGIFGYLIQRLNSRKLTETGIEVIYERIPLELREIQEKAEEYILECTEATGSDVLANHYLNTMVWYFQK
;
A
#
# COMPACT_ATOMS: atom_id res chain seq x y z
N MET A 1 7.67 0.65 14.08
CA MET A 1 7.84 0.36 12.64
C MET A 1 9.23 0.71 12.14
N THR A 2 9.76 1.88 12.52
CA THR A 2 11.09 2.39 12.14
C THR A 2 12.23 1.41 12.38
N LYS A 3 12.31 0.79 13.57
CA LYS A 3 13.37 -0.18 13.91
C LYS A 3 13.48 -1.36 12.93
N ASN A 4 12.35 -1.95 12.52
CA ASN A 4 12.34 -3.09 11.59
C ASN A 4 12.74 -2.66 10.17
N ILE A 5 12.34 -1.46 9.74
CA ILE A 5 12.73 -0.89 8.45
C ILE A 5 14.25 -0.71 8.41
N SER A 6 14.84 -0.09 9.44
CA SER A 6 16.28 0.14 9.50
C SER A 6 17.06 -1.17 9.45
N ILE A 7 16.65 -2.18 10.23
CA ILE A 7 17.31 -3.49 10.25
C ILE A 7 17.23 -4.16 8.88
N LEU A 8 16.03 -4.30 8.29
CA LEU A 8 15.89 -4.93 6.97
C LEU A 8 16.63 -4.16 5.88
N SER A 9 16.65 -2.83 5.95
CA SER A 9 17.37 -2.00 4.97
C SER A 9 18.87 -2.24 5.03
N ILE A 10 19.44 -2.39 6.23
CA ILE A 10 20.85 -2.76 6.40
C ILE A 10 21.12 -4.13 5.76
N PHE A 11 20.27 -5.13 6.01
CA PHE A 11 20.39 -6.44 5.37
C PHE A 11 20.30 -6.35 3.83
N GLY A 12 19.37 -5.54 3.31
CA GLY A 12 19.24 -5.30 1.88
C GLY A 12 20.48 -4.66 1.26
N VAL A 13 21.07 -3.65 1.93
CA VAL A 13 22.31 -3.01 1.49
C VAL A 13 23.49 -3.99 1.53
N ILE A 14 23.61 -4.79 2.60
CA ILE A 14 24.64 -5.83 2.70
C ILE A 14 24.47 -6.83 1.55
N ALA A 15 23.25 -7.31 1.28
CA ALA A 15 22.99 -8.22 0.18
C ALA A 15 23.37 -7.61 -1.17
N LEU A 16 23.04 -6.33 -1.42
CA LEU A 16 23.44 -5.62 -2.63
C LEU A 16 24.96 -5.54 -2.78
N ILE A 17 25.67 -5.18 -1.71
CA ILE A 17 27.14 -5.08 -1.71
C ILE A 17 27.76 -6.45 -1.98
N VAL A 18 27.27 -7.50 -1.32
CA VAL A 18 27.78 -8.87 -1.49
C VAL A 18 27.55 -9.33 -2.94
N VAL A 19 26.36 -9.15 -3.49
CA VAL A 19 26.06 -9.54 -4.88
C VAL A 19 26.91 -8.73 -5.86
N GLY A 20 27.01 -7.41 -5.68
CA GLY A 20 27.81 -6.54 -6.53
C GLY A 20 29.30 -6.87 -6.50
N TYR A 21 29.86 -7.11 -5.31
CA TYR A 21 31.26 -7.53 -5.15
C TYR A 21 31.55 -8.87 -5.81
N ASN A 22 30.67 -9.85 -5.64
CA ASN A 22 30.82 -11.16 -6.28
C ASN A 22 30.68 -11.05 -7.80
N ALA A 23 29.75 -10.23 -8.31
CA ALA A 23 29.60 -9.98 -9.74
C ALA A 23 30.88 -9.38 -10.34
N GLN A 24 31.45 -8.35 -9.71
CA GLN A 24 32.72 -7.76 -10.15
C GLN A 24 33.87 -8.77 -10.12
N LYS A 25 33.96 -9.57 -9.05
CA LYS A 25 34.97 -10.63 -8.94
C LYS A 25 34.79 -11.67 -10.06
N MET A 26 33.57 -12.04 -10.41
CA MET A 26 33.29 -12.97 -11.50
C MET A 26 33.74 -12.39 -12.85
N ASP A 27 33.42 -11.12 -13.12
CA ASP A 27 33.84 -10.43 -14.35
C ASP A 27 35.38 -10.38 -14.49
N LEU A 28 36.09 -10.08 -13.39
CA LEU A 28 37.55 -10.11 -13.34
C LEU A 28 38.14 -11.52 -13.58
N ASN A 29 37.38 -12.57 -13.27
CA ASN A 29 37.76 -13.96 -13.52
C ASN A 29 37.20 -14.50 -14.85
N LEU A 30 36.71 -13.62 -15.75
CA LEU A 30 36.11 -13.98 -17.05
C LEU A 30 34.90 -14.94 -16.93
N GLN A 31 34.21 -14.91 -15.79
CA GLN A 31 32.98 -15.65 -15.55
C GLN A 31 31.75 -14.80 -15.91
N ASN A 32 30.60 -15.45 -16.10
CA ASN A 32 29.36 -14.77 -16.44
C ASN A 32 28.63 -14.29 -15.16
N SER A 33 28.81 -13.01 -14.80
CA SER A 33 28.14 -12.38 -13.65
C SER A 33 26.62 -12.18 -13.85
N SER A 34 26.13 -12.17 -15.10
CA SER A 34 24.70 -12.02 -15.41
C SER A 34 23.88 -13.20 -14.88
N VAL A 35 24.47 -14.40 -14.79
CA VAL A 35 23.81 -15.57 -14.21
C VAL A 35 23.55 -15.34 -12.71
N LEU A 36 24.57 -14.93 -11.95
CA LEU A 36 24.44 -14.67 -10.52
C LEU A 36 23.43 -13.55 -10.23
N THR A 37 23.57 -12.41 -10.93
CA THR A 37 22.70 -11.24 -10.74
C THR A 37 21.26 -11.50 -11.19
N GLY A 38 21.06 -12.28 -12.25
CA GLY A 38 19.74 -12.66 -12.74
C GLY A 38 19.00 -13.61 -11.80
N TYR A 39 19.66 -14.67 -11.32
CA TYR A 39 19.04 -15.61 -10.37
C TYR A 39 18.79 -14.99 -8.99
N THR A 40 19.65 -14.09 -8.55
CA THR A 40 19.40 -13.34 -7.30
C THR A 40 18.23 -12.38 -7.48
N LEU A 41 18.15 -11.65 -8.59
CA LEU A 41 17.02 -10.76 -8.89
C LEU A 41 15.69 -11.51 -8.92
N ILE A 42 15.58 -12.62 -9.66
CA ILE A 42 14.33 -13.38 -9.74
C ILE A 42 13.93 -13.97 -8.37
N ALA A 43 14.90 -14.42 -7.56
CA ALA A 43 14.64 -14.90 -6.21
C ALA A 43 14.05 -13.80 -5.31
N VAL A 44 14.63 -12.59 -5.34
CA VAL A 44 14.10 -11.45 -4.56
C VAL A 44 12.73 -11.02 -5.08
N MET A 45 12.52 -11.00 -6.40
CA MET A 45 11.21 -10.69 -7.01
C MET A 45 10.13 -11.66 -6.54
N LEU A 46 10.41 -12.96 -6.53
CA LEU A 46 9.48 -13.98 -6.03
C LEU A 46 9.17 -13.76 -4.54
N CYS A 47 10.19 -13.49 -3.72
CA CYS A 47 10.01 -13.20 -2.31
C CYS A 47 9.10 -11.97 -2.08
N VAL A 48 9.30 -10.90 -2.84
CA VAL A 48 8.48 -9.67 -2.75
C VAL A 48 7.03 -9.95 -3.19
N ALA A 49 6.83 -10.84 -4.17
CA ALA A 49 5.51 -11.27 -4.63
C ALA A 49 4.74 -12.10 -3.59
N LEU A 50 5.42 -12.77 -2.64
CA LEU A 50 4.79 -13.54 -1.56
C LEU A 50 3.87 -12.68 -0.67
N LEU A 51 4.05 -11.35 -0.63
CA LEU A 51 3.11 -10.47 0.06
C LEU A 51 1.66 -10.67 -0.45
N ASN A 52 1.47 -10.83 -1.76
CA ASN A 52 0.15 -11.05 -2.35
C ASN A 52 -0.43 -12.40 -1.89
N THR A 53 0.39 -13.45 -1.90
CA THR A 53 0.00 -14.77 -1.40
C THR A 53 -0.37 -14.73 0.08
N ARG A 54 0.40 -14.01 0.90
CA ARG A 54 0.09 -13.82 2.33
C ARG A 54 -1.23 -13.05 2.53
N LYS A 55 -1.54 -12.07 1.68
CA LYS A 55 -2.83 -11.36 1.74
C LYS A 55 -4.01 -12.30 1.47
N LYS A 56 -3.85 -13.23 0.51
CA LYS A 56 -4.86 -14.24 0.17
C LYS A 56 -4.98 -15.35 1.23
N LEU A 57 -3.89 -15.65 1.93
CA LEU A 57 -3.81 -16.66 3.00
C LEU A 57 -3.87 -16.01 4.39
N SER A 58 -4.87 -15.18 4.66
CA SER A 58 -5.00 -14.46 5.95
C SER A 58 -5.19 -15.40 7.16
N MET A 59 -5.64 -16.63 6.92
CA MET A 59 -5.85 -17.67 7.95
C MET A 59 -4.54 -18.25 8.52
N ILE A 60 -3.42 -18.14 7.80
CA ILE A 60 -2.13 -18.70 8.25
C ILE A 60 -1.35 -17.60 8.99
N PRO A 61 -0.91 -17.82 10.25
CA PRO A 61 -0.20 -16.82 11.04
C PRO A 61 1.27 -16.67 10.59
N LEU A 62 1.51 -16.26 9.35
CA LEU A 62 2.84 -16.04 8.77
C LEU A 62 3.54 -14.77 9.31
N GLY A 63 3.24 -14.34 10.53
CA GLY A 63 3.78 -13.13 11.15
C GLY A 63 2.98 -11.85 10.86
N LYS A 64 3.46 -10.75 11.45
CA LYS A 64 2.77 -9.45 11.47
C LYS A 64 2.68 -8.84 10.07
N ALA A 65 1.50 -8.34 9.70
CA ALA A 65 1.27 -7.67 8.41
C ALA A 65 2.24 -6.49 8.17
N SER A 66 2.59 -5.76 9.23
CA SER A 66 3.56 -4.66 9.15
C SER A 66 4.95 -5.11 8.71
N SER A 67 5.43 -6.26 9.20
CA SER A 67 6.73 -6.81 8.78
C SER A 67 6.75 -7.19 7.30
N TRP A 68 5.64 -7.76 6.79
CA TRP A 68 5.50 -8.11 5.39
C TRP A 68 5.51 -6.89 4.46
N VAL A 69 4.87 -5.79 4.86
CA VAL A 69 4.93 -4.53 4.09
C VAL A 69 6.33 -3.95 4.10
N VAL A 70 7.01 -3.94 5.26
CA VAL A 70 8.41 -3.49 5.34
C VAL A 70 9.32 -4.34 4.45
N PHE A 71 9.17 -5.66 4.50
CA PHE A 71 9.89 -6.59 3.65
C PHE A 71 9.63 -6.33 2.16
N HIS A 72 8.37 -6.13 1.76
CA HIS A 72 8.00 -5.83 0.38
C HIS A 72 8.58 -4.51 -0.11
N VAL A 73 8.56 -3.46 0.71
CA VAL A 73 9.13 -2.15 0.35
C VAL A 73 10.65 -2.21 0.22
N VAL A 74 11.33 -2.78 1.22
CA VAL A 74 12.80 -2.91 1.20
C VAL A 74 13.25 -3.85 0.08
N GLY A 75 12.57 -4.99 -0.08
CA GLY A 75 12.85 -5.96 -1.14
C GLY A 75 12.56 -5.40 -2.54
N GLY A 76 11.50 -4.60 -2.69
CA GLY A 76 11.20 -3.91 -3.95
C GLY A 76 12.30 -2.91 -4.35
N LEU A 77 12.79 -2.11 -3.39
CA LEU A 77 13.94 -1.23 -3.63
C LEU A 77 15.21 -2.03 -3.98
N LEU A 78 15.43 -3.16 -3.30
CA LEU A 78 16.53 -4.06 -3.60
C LEU A 78 16.43 -4.64 -5.02
N CYS A 79 15.23 -5.03 -5.48
CA CYS A 79 14.99 -5.46 -6.87
C CYS A 79 15.39 -4.38 -7.87
N VAL A 80 15.02 -3.11 -7.63
CA VAL A 80 15.39 -2.00 -8.53
C VAL A 80 16.91 -1.83 -8.61
N ALA A 81 17.60 -1.88 -7.47
CA ALA A 81 19.06 -1.80 -7.44
C ALA A 81 19.72 -3.00 -8.14
N LEU A 82 19.27 -4.23 -7.86
CA LEU A 82 19.78 -5.45 -8.49
C LEU A 82 19.48 -5.48 -9.99
N PHE A 83 18.36 -4.93 -10.44
CA PHE A 83 18.03 -4.82 -11.86
C PHE A 83 19.07 -3.97 -12.59
N TRP A 84 19.46 -2.81 -12.05
CA TRP A 84 20.51 -1.99 -12.66
C TRP A 84 21.89 -2.66 -12.65
N VAL A 85 22.21 -3.40 -11.58
CA VAL A 85 23.44 -4.21 -11.52
C VAL A 85 23.41 -5.35 -12.57
N HIS A 86 22.25 -5.95 -12.81
CA HIS A 86 22.08 -7.04 -13.77
C HIS A 86 22.15 -6.56 -15.23
N THR A 87 21.51 -5.44 -15.55
CA THR A 87 21.44 -4.95 -16.94
C THR A 87 22.66 -4.13 -17.33
N ASN A 88 23.36 -3.51 -16.38
CA ASN A 88 24.42 -2.52 -16.64
C ASN A 88 24.02 -1.36 -17.58
N THR A 89 22.71 -1.19 -17.81
CA THR A 89 22.12 -0.13 -18.64
C THR A 89 20.76 0.27 -18.07
N PHE A 90 20.39 1.54 -18.28
CA PHE A 90 19.06 2.03 -17.93
C PHE A 90 17.97 1.55 -18.88
N TRP A 91 18.30 1.39 -20.17
CA TRP A 91 17.35 0.89 -21.16
C TRP A 91 18.07 -0.03 -22.13
N PRO A 92 17.59 -1.26 -22.33
CA PRO A 92 18.20 -2.19 -23.27
C PRO A 92 17.88 -1.82 -24.72
N LYS A 93 18.74 -2.23 -25.65
CA LYS A 93 18.57 -1.93 -27.09
C LYS A 93 17.67 -2.95 -27.80
N GLY A 94 17.57 -4.17 -27.29
CA GLY A 94 16.73 -5.21 -27.86
C GLY A 94 15.24 -4.98 -27.59
N LEU A 95 14.38 -5.31 -28.56
CA LEU A 95 12.92 -5.18 -28.41
C LEU A 95 12.39 -6.05 -27.25
N TYR A 96 12.83 -7.31 -27.19
CA TYR A 96 12.44 -8.25 -26.14
C TYR A 96 12.84 -7.75 -24.75
N GLU A 97 14.11 -7.38 -24.60
CA GLU A 97 14.65 -6.82 -23.35
C GLU A 97 13.95 -5.52 -22.98
N GLY A 98 13.61 -4.67 -23.96
CA GLY A 98 12.89 -3.41 -23.77
C GLY A 98 11.49 -3.63 -23.21
N PHE A 99 10.78 -4.66 -23.68
CA PHE A 99 9.48 -5.04 -23.12
C PHE A 99 9.61 -5.50 -21.66
N LEU A 100 10.60 -6.34 -21.36
CA LEU A 100 10.89 -6.79 -19.99
C LEU A 100 11.24 -5.63 -19.06
N ALA A 101 12.13 -4.73 -19.49
CA ALA A 101 12.50 -3.54 -18.72
C ALA A 101 11.28 -2.62 -18.50
N GLY A 102 10.47 -2.41 -19.54
CA GLY A 102 9.22 -1.64 -19.44
C GLY A 102 8.24 -2.23 -18.42
N ALA A 103 8.01 -3.55 -18.46
CA ALA A 103 7.16 -4.24 -17.50
C ALA A 103 7.72 -4.13 -16.07
N PHE A 104 9.03 -4.31 -15.90
CA PHE A 104 9.71 -4.15 -14.61
C PHE A 104 9.56 -2.73 -14.04
N TYR A 105 9.75 -1.70 -14.87
CA TYR A 105 9.58 -0.31 -14.44
C TYR A 105 8.14 0.03 -14.11
N LEU A 106 7.17 -0.46 -14.88
CA LEU A 106 5.74 -0.27 -14.60
C LEU A 106 5.39 -0.84 -13.21
N VAL A 107 5.78 -2.09 -12.95
CA VAL A 107 5.55 -2.73 -11.64
C VAL A 107 6.26 -1.95 -10.52
N SER A 108 7.52 -1.56 -10.72
CA SER A 108 8.29 -0.79 -9.74
C SER A 108 7.65 0.56 -9.41
N LEU A 109 7.21 1.29 -10.44
CA LEU A 109 6.52 2.57 -10.28
C LEU A 109 5.18 2.39 -9.56
N SER A 110 4.38 1.38 -9.92
CA SER A 110 3.13 1.08 -9.23
C SER A 110 3.34 0.79 -7.75
N GLY A 111 4.45 0.13 -7.38
CA GLY A 111 4.83 -0.10 -5.99
C GLY A 111 5.16 1.19 -5.23
N ILE A 112 5.90 2.11 -5.86
CA ILE A 112 6.20 3.44 -5.31
C ILE A 112 4.90 4.23 -5.09
N PHE A 113 4.03 4.28 -6.10
CA PHE A 113 2.72 4.93 -5.98
C PHE A 113 1.88 4.34 -4.85
N GLY A 114 1.83 3.00 -4.73
CA GLY A 114 1.14 2.32 -3.64
C GLY A 114 1.68 2.70 -2.25
N TYR A 115 3.00 2.79 -2.11
CA TYR A 115 3.64 3.24 -0.86
C TYR A 115 3.31 4.70 -0.52
N LEU A 116 3.31 5.59 -1.52
CA LEU A 116 2.95 7.00 -1.33
C LEU A 116 1.49 7.16 -0.90
N ILE A 117 0.55 6.48 -1.57
CA ILE A 117 -0.87 6.51 -1.21
C ILE A 117 -1.07 6.04 0.23
N GLN A 118 -0.41 4.94 0.62
CA GLN A 118 -0.48 4.43 1.98
C GLN A 118 0.00 5.48 2.99
N ARG A 119 1.15 6.11 2.74
CA ARG A 119 1.73 7.07 3.68
C ARG A 119 0.93 8.38 3.79
N LEU A 120 0.34 8.85 2.70
CA LEU A 120 -0.47 10.07 2.67
C LEU A 120 -1.85 9.85 3.31
N ASN A 121 -2.51 8.72 3.03
CA ASN A 121 -3.86 8.47 3.53
C ASN A 121 -3.90 7.96 4.98
N SER A 122 -2.87 7.27 5.48
CA SER A 122 -2.87 6.77 6.86
C SER A 122 -2.99 7.87 7.93
N ARG A 123 -2.57 9.10 7.64
CA ARG A 123 -2.77 10.24 8.56
C ARG A 123 -4.24 10.62 8.68
N LYS A 124 -4.96 10.67 7.56
CA LYS A 124 -6.38 11.05 7.51
C LYS A 124 -7.27 10.09 8.29
N LEU A 125 -6.89 8.81 8.33
CA LEU A 125 -7.64 7.76 9.04
C LEU A 125 -7.47 7.81 10.57
N THR A 126 -6.48 8.54 11.09
CA THR A 126 -6.27 8.68 12.54
C THR A 126 -6.61 10.08 13.07
N GLU A 127 -7.01 11.01 12.19
CA GLU A 127 -7.38 12.38 12.58
C GLU A 127 -8.71 12.47 13.34
N THR A 128 -9.64 11.54 13.12
CA THR A 128 -10.98 11.57 13.75
C THR A 128 -10.97 11.18 15.22
N GLY A 129 -9.90 10.57 15.75
CA GLY A 129 -9.82 10.10 17.14
C GLY A 129 -10.75 8.93 17.49
N ILE A 130 -11.66 8.57 16.58
CA ILE A 130 -12.60 7.45 16.69
C ILE A 130 -12.36 6.45 15.55
N GLU A 131 -12.50 5.16 15.87
CA GLU A 131 -12.47 4.08 14.87
C GLU A 131 -13.81 4.07 14.12
N VAL A 132 -13.81 4.57 12.88
CA VAL A 132 -15.00 4.57 12.02
C VAL A 132 -15.10 3.21 11.35
N ILE A 133 -16.03 2.39 11.81
CA ILE A 133 -16.35 1.10 11.19
C ILE A 133 -17.31 1.37 10.03
N TYR A 134 -16.84 1.15 8.80
CA TYR A 134 -17.59 1.48 7.58
C TYR A 134 -18.97 0.81 7.55
N GLU A 135 -19.06 -0.42 8.04
CA GLU A 135 -20.28 -1.21 8.09
C GLU A 135 -21.33 -0.67 9.08
N ARG A 136 -20.92 0.17 10.05
CA ARG A 136 -21.83 0.79 11.03
C ARG A 136 -22.42 2.11 10.56
N ILE A 137 -21.81 2.75 9.56
CA ILE A 137 -22.23 4.05 9.04
C ILE A 137 -23.73 4.11 8.73
N PRO A 138 -24.35 3.14 8.03
CA PRO A 138 -25.78 3.20 7.72
C PRO A 138 -26.67 3.17 8.97
N LEU A 139 -26.26 2.41 10.00
CA LEU A 139 -27.02 2.27 11.23
C LEU A 139 -26.91 3.55 12.07
N GLU A 140 -25.72 4.13 12.19
CA GLU A 140 -25.51 5.41 12.88
C GLU A 140 -26.23 6.56 12.18
N LEU A 141 -26.25 6.60 10.85
CA LEU A 141 -27.04 7.57 10.09
C LEU A 141 -28.53 7.49 10.39
N ARG A 142 -29.06 6.28 10.50
CA ARG A 142 -30.48 6.06 10.84
C ARG A 142 -30.79 6.50 12.28
N GLU A 143 -29.92 6.21 13.23
CA GLU A 143 -30.08 6.69 14.61
C GLU A 143 -30.05 8.23 14.69
N ILE A 144 -29.21 8.89 13.89
CA ILE A 144 -29.17 10.36 13.81
C ILE A 144 -30.47 10.89 13.18
N GLN A 145 -30.98 10.23 12.14
CA GLN A 145 -32.24 10.60 11.51
C GLN A 145 -33.41 10.49 12.49
N GLU A 146 -33.54 9.36 13.19
CA GLU A 146 -34.59 9.11 14.17
C GLU A 146 -34.58 10.18 15.28
N LYS A 147 -33.40 10.52 15.83
CA LYS A 147 -33.27 11.59 16.83
C LYS A 147 -33.63 12.96 16.28
N ALA A 148 -33.23 13.27 15.05
CA ALA A 148 -33.56 14.55 14.43
C ALA A 148 -35.08 14.70 14.25
N GLU A 149 -35.74 13.64 13.78
CA GLU A 149 -37.21 13.61 13.63
C GLU A 149 -37.93 13.74 14.99
N GLU A 150 -37.43 13.07 16.03
CA GLU A 150 -37.94 13.18 17.41
C GLU A 150 -37.86 14.64 17.93
N TYR A 151 -36.71 15.30 17.81
CA TYR A 151 -36.55 16.70 18.23
C TYR A 151 -37.44 17.67 17.46
N ILE A 152 -37.69 17.41 16.18
CA ILE A 152 -38.59 18.23 15.35
C ILE A 152 -40.03 18.07 15.84
N LEU A 153 -40.45 16.85 16.14
CA LEU A 153 -41.78 16.54 16.66
C LEU A 153 -42.00 17.25 18.01
N GLU A 154 -41.04 17.10 18.93
CA GLU A 154 -41.09 17.76 20.25
C GLU A 154 -41.18 19.29 20.12
N CYS A 155 -40.38 19.91 19.25
CA CYS A 155 -40.45 21.36 19.00
C CYS A 155 -41.80 21.80 18.44
N THR A 156 -42.36 21.02 17.51
CA THR A 156 -43.63 21.32 16.86
C THR A 156 -44.78 21.23 17.86
N GLU A 157 -44.79 20.22 18.73
CA GLU A 157 -45.78 20.07 19.79
C GLU A 157 -45.67 21.18 20.85
N ALA A 158 -44.45 21.55 21.26
CA ALA A 158 -44.23 22.54 22.29
C ALA A 158 -44.55 23.98 21.85
N THR A 159 -44.29 24.33 20.59
CA THR A 159 -44.46 25.69 20.07
C THR A 159 -45.68 25.89 19.18
N GLY A 160 -46.28 24.81 18.67
CA GLY A 160 -47.35 24.86 17.67
C GLY A 160 -46.91 25.39 16.30
N SER A 161 -45.60 25.52 16.05
CA SER A 161 -45.02 26.06 14.82
C SER A 161 -44.39 24.96 13.98
N ASP A 162 -44.74 24.91 12.69
CA ASP A 162 -44.27 23.92 11.73
C ASP A 162 -43.02 24.35 10.95
N VAL A 163 -42.47 25.53 11.25
CA VAL A 163 -41.34 26.12 10.52
C VAL A 163 -40.12 25.20 10.49
N LEU A 164 -39.78 24.58 11.64
CA LEU A 164 -38.62 23.69 11.75
C LEU A 164 -38.84 22.39 10.97
N ALA A 165 -40.05 21.82 11.04
CA ALA A 165 -40.42 20.63 10.28
C ALA A 165 -40.34 20.87 8.77
N ASN A 166 -40.90 21.99 8.31
CA ASN A 166 -40.81 22.41 6.90
C ASN A 166 -39.35 22.63 6.47
N HIS A 167 -38.49 23.22 7.31
CA HIS A 167 -37.08 23.40 6.98
C HIS A 167 -36.34 22.06 6.83
N TYR A 168 -36.59 21.10 7.74
CA TYR A 168 -36.00 19.76 7.68
C TYR A 168 -36.40 19.01 6.40
N LEU A 169 -37.71 18.98 6.10
CA LEU A 169 -38.23 18.31 4.91
C LEU A 169 -37.65 18.88 3.61
N ASN A 170 -37.48 20.20 3.54
CA ASN A 170 -36.99 20.87 2.34
C ASN A 170 -35.46 20.81 2.17
N THR A 171 -34.69 20.68 3.25
CA THR A 171 -33.23 20.92 3.21
C THR A 171 -32.38 19.72 3.65
N MET A 172 -32.91 18.84 4.52
CA MET A 172 -32.13 17.79 5.18
C MET A 172 -32.52 16.37 4.76
N VAL A 173 -33.78 16.13 4.36
CA VAL A 173 -34.27 14.78 4.03
C VAL A 173 -33.41 14.08 2.96
N TRP A 174 -32.96 14.80 1.93
CA TRP A 174 -32.15 14.21 0.85
C TRP A 174 -30.82 13.62 1.35
N TYR A 175 -30.27 14.09 2.47
CA TYR A 175 -29.01 13.62 3.02
C TYR A 175 -29.12 12.20 3.60
N PHE A 176 -30.28 11.87 4.20
CA PHE A 176 -30.55 10.56 4.82
C PHE A 176 -31.10 9.51 3.83
N GLN A 177 -31.41 9.89 2.59
CA GLN A 177 -31.96 9.01 1.56
C GLN A 177 -30.91 8.19 0.78
N LYS A 178 -29.65 8.13 1.24
CA LYS A 178 -28.54 7.41 0.60
C LYS A 178 -28.15 6.16 1.37
#